data_AF-A0A8H5GCL2-F1
#
_entry.id   AF-A0A8H5GCL2-F1
#
_cell.length_a   1.000
_cell.length_b   1.000
_cell.length_c   1.000
_cell.angle_alpha   90.00
_cell.angle_beta   90.00
_cell.angle_gamma   90.00
#
_symmetry.space_group_name_H-M   'P 1'
#
loop_
_entity.id
_entity.type
_entity.pdbx_description
1 polymer ?
#
loop_
_entity_poly.entity_id
_entity_poly.type
_entity_poly.pdbx_seq_one_letter_code
_entity_poly.pdbx_strand_id
1 'polypeptide(L)'
;MNIALSRMSRLISKSSRRALNQDPHNRVPEEPSPPYVDPSPGPSSSSTRPAVPSNGISVPTGSFPTPSSSLLASPPNSLSPSPYMIPSEPVVLAWTPPSASNAEPELSNETVNTEPQTPNEAPPGYDIARTPVVPVKYQFSNLGPSCMVLLPPAEAPDTRPVYHIAVSSNCFIPFSHITTIVRGGSPDGEVVGDFEMGNLVKTSLRKGPTIYIREQEYKMSDLIHTFGGSKRWMWKPPQEEQALGKQKFEWVFPRTSGEAIPCKLSLPPYTLLATYSPHLDLRQRGRPAQLPTLEVTPAGHKYFDEIVFSLLIIEGKRHQRTDL
;
A
#
# COMPACT_ATOMS: atom_id res chain seq x y z
N MET A 1 -18.50 -39.23 8.09
CA MET A 1 -17.92 -40.15 9.11
C MET A 1 -16.68 -40.78 8.48
N ASN A 2 -15.50 -40.61 9.10
CA ASN A 2 -14.15 -41.09 8.72
C ASN A 2 -13.54 -40.42 7.45
N ILE A 3 -12.55 -39.52 7.51
CA ILE A 3 -11.17 -39.55 8.08
C ILE A 3 -10.34 -40.72 7.54
N ALA A 4 -9.37 -40.44 6.66
CA ALA A 4 -7.93 -40.72 6.86
C ALA A 4 -7.13 -40.90 5.55
N LEU A 5 -6.02 -40.16 5.49
CA LEU A 5 -4.69 -40.56 4.95
C LEU A 5 -4.50 -40.79 3.44
N SER A 6 -3.73 -39.89 2.80
CA SER A 6 -2.39 -40.29 2.33
C SER A 6 -1.51 -39.06 2.04
N ARG A 7 -0.56 -38.81 2.95
CA ARG A 7 0.69 -38.07 2.69
C ARG A 7 1.74 -39.13 2.36
N MET A 8 2.45 -39.01 1.23
CA MET A 8 3.89 -39.31 1.09
C MET A 8 4.26 -39.39 -0.40
N SER A 9 5.11 -38.45 -0.84
CA SER A 9 6.32 -38.74 -1.62
C SER A 9 7.00 -37.42 -2.02
N ARG A 10 7.85 -36.92 -1.11
CA ARG A 10 9.01 -36.10 -1.47
C ARG A 10 10.23 -36.96 -1.16
N LEU A 11 11.07 -37.23 -2.16
CA LEU A 11 12.52 -37.47 -2.04
C LEU A 11 13.09 -37.76 -3.45
N ILE A 12 14.40 -37.47 -3.61
CA ILE A 12 15.23 -37.59 -4.83
C ILE A 12 15.09 -36.34 -5.73
N SER A 13 16.08 -35.47 -5.97
CA SER A 13 17.53 -35.63 -6.10
C SER A 13 18.26 -34.34 -5.68
N LYS A 14 19.19 -34.45 -4.72
CA LYS A 14 20.36 -33.57 -4.60
C LYS A 14 21.57 -34.48 -4.81
N SER A 15 22.29 -34.32 -5.91
CA SER A 15 23.75 -34.52 -6.00
C SER A 15 24.24 -34.35 -7.44
N SER A 16 25.46 -33.83 -7.54
CA SER A 16 26.35 -33.92 -8.70
C SER A 16 26.21 -32.84 -9.78
N ARG A 17 27.03 -31.79 -9.64
CA ARG A 17 28.15 -31.53 -10.55
C ARG A 17 28.96 -30.33 -10.05
N ARG A 18 30.10 -30.64 -9.44
CA ARG A 18 31.26 -29.76 -9.29
C ARG A 18 32.35 -30.36 -10.19
N ALA A 19 33.03 -29.49 -10.94
CA ALA A 19 34.41 -29.59 -11.43
C ALA A 19 34.60 -29.39 -12.96
N LEU A 20 35.67 -28.64 -13.24
CA LEU A 20 36.39 -28.39 -14.50
C LEU A 20 35.91 -27.26 -15.42
N ASN A 21 36.40 -26.04 -15.17
CA ASN A 21 37.48 -25.44 -15.99
C ASN A 21 37.89 -24.08 -15.40
N GLN A 22 39.12 -23.97 -14.89
CA GLN A 22 39.79 -22.70 -14.65
C GLN A 22 41.13 -22.74 -15.40
N ASP A 23 41.24 -21.86 -16.39
CA ASP A 23 42.47 -21.55 -17.12
C ASP A 23 43.51 -20.91 -16.18
N PRO A 24 44.77 -21.40 -16.15
CA PRO A 24 45.81 -20.84 -15.30
C PRO A 24 46.84 -20.06 -16.12
N HIS A 25 46.49 -18.93 -16.75
CA HIS A 25 47.49 -17.99 -17.27
C HIS A 25 46.95 -16.56 -17.37
N ASN A 26 46.91 -15.83 -16.25
CA ASN A 26 47.14 -14.37 -16.26
C ASN A 26 47.43 -13.88 -14.83
N ARG A 27 48.70 -13.95 -14.42
CA ARG A 27 49.17 -13.34 -13.17
C ARG A 27 49.91 -12.05 -13.53
N VAL A 28 49.24 -10.92 -13.37
CA VAL A 28 49.88 -9.59 -13.34
C VAL A 28 50.62 -9.49 -12.00
N PRO A 29 51.86 -8.96 -11.94
CA PRO A 29 52.55 -8.74 -10.68
C PRO A 29 51.84 -7.67 -9.85
N GLU A 30 51.42 -8.03 -8.63
CA GLU A 30 50.96 -7.07 -7.62
C GLU A 30 52.14 -6.21 -7.13
N GLU A 31 51.93 -4.91 -7.16
CA GLU A 31 52.79 -3.88 -6.60
C GLU A 31 52.76 -3.97 -5.05
N PRO A 32 53.93 -3.94 -4.36
CA PRO A 32 53.98 -4.09 -2.91
C PRO A 32 53.32 -2.89 -2.22
N SER A 33 52.30 -3.18 -1.40
CA SER A 33 51.65 -2.19 -0.55
C SER A 33 52.64 -1.60 0.48
N PRO A 34 52.57 -0.29 0.76
CA PRO A 34 53.43 0.34 1.76
C PRO A 34 53.13 -0.17 3.18
N PRO A 35 54.13 -0.17 4.08
CA PRO A 35 53.99 -0.68 5.43
C PRO A 35 52.97 0.12 6.24
N TYR A 36 52.09 -0.61 6.90
CA TYR A 36 51.11 -0.12 7.86
C TYR A 36 51.84 0.54 9.06
N VAL A 37 51.70 1.85 9.20
CA VAL A 37 52.17 2.61 10.35
C VAL A 37 51.11 2.52 11.44
N ASP A 38 51.47 1.87 12.55
CA ASP A 38 50.66 1.71 13.76
C ASP A 38 50.50 3.07 14.48
N PRO A 39 49.29 3.64 14.61
CA PRO A 39 49.10 4.85 15.38
C PRO A 39 49.10 4.52 16.88
N SER A 40 50.12 5.01 17.56
CA SER A 40 50.31 4.91 19.01
C SER A 40 49.08 5.36 19.81
N PRO A 41 48.82 4.75 20.99
CA PRO A 41 47.72 5.13 21.86
C PRO A 41 47.99 6.47 22.54
N GLY A 42 47.19 7.48 22.20
CA GLY A 42 47.17 8.77 22.88
C GLY A 42 46.61 8.69 24.31
N PRO A 43 47.02 9.61 25.20
CA PRO A 43 46.81 9.50 26.63
C PRO A 43 45.36 9.74 27.05
N SER A 44 44.90 8.87 27.95
CA SER A 44 43.67 8.96 28.72
C SER A 44 43.58 10.28 29.49
N SER A 45 42.69 11.17 29.06
CA SER A 45 42.28 12.35 29.83
C SER A 45 41.19 11.94 30.84
N SER A 46 41.59 11.91 32.10
CA SER A 46 40.71 11.82 33.27
C SER A 46 39.80 13.04 33.33
N SER A 47 38.51 12.86 33.03
CA SER A 47 37.48 13.85 33.27
C SER A 47 37.06 13.80 34.74
N THR A 48 37.63 14.72 35.53
CA THR A 48 37.23 15.01 36.91
C THR A 48 35.85 15.63 36.90
N ARG A 49 34.85 14.89 37.41
CA ARG A 49 33.48 15.36 37.60
C ARG A 49 33.42 16.17 38.91
N PRO A 50 33.05 17.46 38.90
CA PRO A 50 32.87 18.20 40.14
C PRO A 50 31.61 17.73 40.88
N ALA A 51 31.76 17.50 42.18
CA ALA A 51 30.69 17.20 43.10
C ALA A 51 29.71 18.38 43.20
N VAL A 52 28.43 18.11 42.94
CA VAL A 52 27.33 19.05 43.16
C VAL A 52 26.91 18.96 44.63
N PRO A 53 26.82 20.06 45.38
CA PRO A 53 26.35 20.05 46.75
C PRO A 53 24.85 19.75 46.81
N SER A 54 24.51 18.81 47.67
CA SER A 54 23.16 18.44 48.10
C SER A 54 22.50 19.59 48.86
N ASN A 55 21.65 20.35 48.17
CA ASN A 55 20.69 21.24 48.84
C ASN A 55 19.46 20.41 49.25
N GLY A 56 19.29 20.27 50.56
CA GLY A 56 18.08 19.74 51.16
C GLY A 56 16.90 20.65 50.87
N ILE A 57 15.92 20.12 50.15
CA ILE A 57 14.58 20.67 50.07
C ILE A 57 13.70 19.80 50.96
N SER A 58 13.25 20.41 52.04
CA SER A 58 12.22 19.93 52.95
C SER A 58 10.94 19.63 52.18
N VAL A 59 10.46 18.39 52.31
CA VAL A 59 9.14 17.96 51.85
C VAL A 59 8.10 18.43 52.86
N PRO A 60 7.12 19.27 52.49
CA PRO A 60 5.93 19.46 53.31
C PRO A 60 5.01 18.26 53.11
N THR A 61 4.79 17.53 54.20
CA THR A 61 3.81 16.45 54.32
C THR A 61 2.39 17.03 54.16
N GLY A 62 1.93 17.13 52.92
CA GLY A 62 0.55 17.47 52.57
C GLY A 62 -0.33 16.23 52.63
N SER A 63 -1.26 16.24 53.58
CA SER A 63 -2.33 15.28 53.78
C SER A 63 -3.20 15.11 52.54
N PHE A 64 -3.34 13.88 52.06
CA PHE A 64 -4.34 13.50 51.06
C PHE A 64 -5.75 13.49 51.71
N PRO A 65 -6.76 14.16 51.13
CA PRO A 65 -8.14 13.94 51.52
C PRO A 65 -8.63 12.60 50.94
N THR A 66 -9.16 11.78 51.84
CA THR A 66 -9.94 10.58 51.58
C THR A 66 -11.09 10.84 50.59
N PRO A 67 -11.35 9.95 49.61
CA PRO A 67 -12.58 10.00 48.85
C PRO A 67 -13.75 9.51 49.72
N SER A 68 -14.63 10.44 50.09
CA SER A 68 -15.91 10.14 50.72
C SER A 68 -16.82 9.41 49.74
N SER A 69 -17.15 8.17 50.07
CA SER A 69 -18.25 7.42 49.49
C SER A 69 -19.57 8.12 49.82
N SER A 70 -20.16 8.82 48.85
CA SER A 70 -21.55 9.26 48.92
C SER A 70 -22.45 8.27 48.18
N LEU A 71 -23.52 7.94 48.90
CA LEU A 71 -24.52 6.93 48.65
C LEU A 71 -25.47 7.31 47.51
N LEU A 72 -26.09 6.26 46.99
CA LEU A 72 -27.28 6.21 46.14
C LEU A 72 -28.27 7.37 46.34
N ALA A 73 -28.64 8.02 45.22
CA ALA A 73 -29.95 8.60 45.04
C ALA A 73 -30.40 8.37 43.59
N SER A 74 -31.36 7.46 43.42
CA SER A 74 -32.03 7.19 42.16
C SER A 74 -33.03 8.31 41.85
N PRO A 75 -33.08 8.87 40.63
CA PRO A 75 -34.23 9.64 40.18
C PRO A 75 -35.37 8.72 39.69
N PRO A 76 -36.64 9.14 39.84
CA PRO A 76 -37.81 8.33 39.48
C PRO A 76 -38.12 8.39 37.98
N ASN A 77 -38.62 7.25 37.50
CA ASN A 77 -39.41 7.00 36.29
C ASN A 77 -39.91 8.23 35.52
N SER A 78 -39.43 8.36 34.28
CA SER A 78 -40.11 9.07 33.20
C SER A 78 -40.47 8.07 32.11
N LEU A 79 -41.76 8.02 31.80
CA LEU A 79 -42.45 7.15 30.86
C LEU A 79 -42.02 7.36 29.39
N SER A 80 -41.85 6.24 28.65
CA SER A 80 -42.18 5.96 27.22
C SER A 80 -41.84 7.00 26.12
N PRO A 81 -41.31 6.59 24.95
CA PRO A 81 -42.14 5.86 23.97
C PRO A 81 -41.51 4.60 23.34
N SER A 82 -42.42 3.67 23.06
CA SER A 82 -42.38 2.44 22.27
C SER A 82 -41.17 2.14 21.36
N PRO A 83 -40.71 0.87 21.34
CA PRO A 83 -39.93 0.35 20.24
C PRO A 83 -40.86 0.16 19.04
N TYR A 84 -40.64 0.92 17.97
CA TYR A 84 -41.16 0.55 16.65
C TYR A 84 -40.52 -0.79 16.26
N MET A 85 -41.27 -1.88 16.45
CA MET A 85 -41.03 -3.11 15.70
C MET A 85 -41.36 -2.80 14.24
N ILE A 86 -40.33 -2.62 13.43
CA ILE A 86 -40.47 -2.68 11.98
C ILE A 86 -40.47 -4.18 11.65
N PRO A 87 -41.59 -4.76 11.19
CA PRO A 87 -41.56 -6.11 10.66
C PRO A 87 -40.66 -6.10 9.41
N SER A 88 -39.59 -6.87 9.47
CA SER A 88 -38.74 -7.17 8.33
C SER A 88 -39.52 -8.06 7.37
N GLU A 89 -40.29 -7.46 6.46
CA GLU A 89 -40.78 -8.19 5.31
C GLU A 89 -39.59 -8.50 4.38
N PRO A 90 -39.46 -9.74 3.89
CA PRO A 90 -38.46 -10.06 2.89
C PRO A 90 -38.74 -9.23 1.64
N VAL A 91 -37.80 -8.36 1.27
CA VAL A 91 -37.81 -7.69 -0.03
C VAL A 91 -37.60 -8.76 -1.09
N VAL A 92 -38.69 -9.32 -1.60
CA VAL A 92 -38.68 -10.20 -2.76
C VAL A 92 -38.53 -9.31 -3.99
N LEU A 93 -37.32 -9.26 -4.54
CA LEU A 93 -37.06 -8.67 -5.86
C LEU A 93 -37.61 -9.63 -6.92
N ALA A 94 -38.94 -9.67 -7.06
CA ALA A 94 -39.60 -10.34 -8.17
C ALA A 94 -39.43 -9.46 -9.42
N TRP A 95 -38.36 -9.70 -10.17
CA TRP A 95 -38.21 -9.18 -11.50
C TRP A 95 -39.09 -10.01 -12.44
N THR A 96 -40.30 -9.53 -12.72
CA THR A 96 -41.16 -10.12 -13.77
C THR A 96 -40.68 -9.58 -15.11
N PRO A 97 -40.01 -10.40 -15.96
CA PRO A 97 -39.66 -9.95 -17.30
C PRO A 97 -40.94 -9.61 -18.06
N PRO A 98 -40.99 -8.49 -18.81
CA PRO A 98 -42.12 -8.20 -19.68
C PRO A 98 -42.27 -9.37 -20.65
N SER A 99 -43.43 -10.02 -20.63
CA SER A 99 -43.78 -11.06 -21.58
C SER A 99 -43.59 -10.51 -22.97
N ALA A 100 -42.74 -11.17 -23.76
CA ALA A 100 -42.59 -10.93 -25.18
C ALA A 100 -43.95 -11.18 -25.84
N SER A 101 -44.71 -10.09 -25.99
CA SER A 101 -45.88 -10.01 -26.83
C SER A 101 -45.41 -10.26 -28.26
N ASN A 102 -45.63 -11.49 -28.75
CA ASN A 102 -45.71 -11.79 -30.16
C ASN A 102 -46.80 -10.91 -30.79
N ALA A 103 -46.40 -9.72 -31.24
CA ALA A 103 -47.13 -8.94 -32.20
C ALA A 103 -46.26 -8.89 -33.46
N GLU A 104 -46.56 -9.84 -34.34
CA GLU A 104 -46.10 -9.90 -35.72
C GLU A 104 -46.71 -8.69 -36.47
N PRO A 105 -45.92 -7.74 -36.99
CA PRO A 105 -46.42 -6.74 -37.91
C PRO A 105 -46.21 -7.23 -39.34
N GLU A 106 -47.32 -7.23 -40.07
CA GLU A 106 -47.40 -7.52 -41.49
C GLU A 106 -46.43 -6.69 -42.33
N LEU A 107 -45.92 -7.38 -43.34
CA LEU A 107 -45.03 -6.92 -44.38
C LEU A 107 -45.72 -5.89 -45.28
N SER A 108 -45.38 -4.61 -45.15
CA SER A 108 -45.62 -3.61 -46.21
C SER A 108 -44.31 -3.29 -46.92
N ASN A 109 -44.16 -3.84 -48.11
CA ASN A 109 -43.06 -3.60 -49.04
C ASN A 109 -43.07 -2.14 -49.52
N GLU A 110 -42.21 -1.31 -48.97
CA GLU A 110 -41.84 -0.03 -49.59
C GLU A 110 -40.34 -0.06 -49.90
N THR A 111 -40.05 -0.29 -51.18
CA THR A 111 -38.71 -0.40 -51.76
C THR A 111 -38.05 0.98 -51.80
N VAL A 112 -37.67 1.51 -50.64
CA VAL A 112 -36.79 2.67 -50.57
C VAL A 112 -35.36 2.16 -50.77
N ASN A 113 -34.82 2.47 -51.93
CA ASN A 113 -33.45 2.18 -52.34
C ASN A 113 -32.49 3.08 -51.53
N THR A 114 -32.35 2.80 -50.24
CA THR A 114 -31.42 3.50 -49.35
C THR A 114 -30.06 2.81 -49.47
N GLU A 115 -29.21 3.40 -50.30
CA GLU A 115 -27.79 3.07 -50.38
C GLU A 115 -27.20 3.06 -48.95
N PRO A 116 -26.56 1.96 -48.51
CA PRO A 116 -26.01 1.87 -47.17
C PRO A 116 -24.89 2.89 -47.04
N GLN A 117 -25.21 4.04 -46.44
CA GLN A 117 -24.23 5.04 -46.05
C GLN A 117 -23.30 4.37 -45.03
N THR A 118 -22.17 3.88 -45.53
CA THR A 118 -21.04 3.48 -44.69
C THR A 118 -20.71 4.69 -43.82
N PRO A 119 -20.80 4.59 -42.48
CA PRO A 119 -20.40 5.66 -41.58
C PRO A 119 -18.91 5.88 -41.78
N ASN A 120 -18.56 6.84 -42.63
CA ASN A 120 -17.18 7.21 -42.95
C ASN A 120 -16.64 8.20 -41.90
N GLU A 121 -17.14 8.09 -40.68
CA GLU A 121 -16.65 8.83 -39.54
C GLU A 121 -15.42 8.06 -39.07
N ALA A 122 -14.24 8.60 -39.39
CA ALA A 122 -12.99 8.07 -38.88
C ALA A 122 -13.16 7.88 -37.37
N PRO A 123 -12.84 6.68 -36.82
CA PRO A 123 -13.05 6.42 -35.40
C PRO A 123 -12.40 7.56 -34.61
N PRO A 124 -13.07 8.09 -33.57
CA PRO A 124 -12.54 9.19 -32.78
C PRO A 124 -11.09 8.84 -32.45
N GLY A 125 -10.17 9.72 -32.84
CA GLY A 125 -8.74 9.45 -32.74
C GLY A 125 -8.43 9.08 -31.31
N TYR A 126 -8.30 7.78 -31.03
CA TYR A 126 -7.90 7.29 -29.74
C TYR A 126 -6.45 7.73 -29.62
N ASP A 127 -6.24 8.90 -29.02
CA ASP A 127 -4.93 9.35 -28.59
C ASP A 127 -4.45 8.28 -27.63
N ILE A 128 -3.66 7.34 -28.19
CA ILE A 128 -2.96 6.30 -27.44
C ILE A 128 -2.34 7.03 -26.27
N ALA A 129 -2.73 6.65 -25.05
CA ALA A 129 -2.37 7.36 -23.82
C ALA A 129 -0.85 7.59 -23.81
N ARG A 130 -0.44 8.80 -24.17
CA ARG A 130 0.97 9.11 -24.34
C ARG A 130 1.58 9.16 -22.95
N THR A 131 2.60 8.34 -22.72
CA THR A 131 3.41 8.42 -21.50
C THR A 131 3.86 9.87 -21.32
N PRO A 132 3.58 10.50 -20.16
CA PRO A 132 3.97 11.88 -19.93
C PRO A 132 5.47 12.08 -20.12
N VAL A 133 5.85 13.14 -20.82
CA VAL A 133 7.26 13.51 -21.05
C VAL A 133 7.85 14.29 -19.87
N VAL A 134 7.00 14.79 -18.98
CA VAL A 134 7.36 15.49 -17.75
C VAL A 134 6.84 14.72 -16.53
N PRO A 135 7.46 14.89 -15.35
CA PRO A 135 6.90 14.36 -14.11
C PRO A 135 5.48 14.87 -13.86
N VAL A 136 4.61 13.99 -13.38
CA VAL A 136 3.20 14.30 -13.09
C VAL A 136 2.97 14.14 -11.59
N LYS A 137 2.41 15.19 -10.98
CA LYS A 137 2.13 15.22 -9.54
C LYS A 137 0.67 14.86 -9.26
N TYR A 138 0.48 13.65 -8.75
CA TYR A 138 -0.82 13.13 -8.34
C TYR A 138 -1.12 13.46 -6.87
N GLN A 139 -2.40 13.53 -6.53
CA GLN A 139 -2.89 13.84 -5.19
C GLN A 139 -3.84 12.75 -4.68
N PHE A 140 -3.64 12.29 -3.45
CA PHE A 140 -4.55 11.37 -2.78
C PHE A 140 -5.69 12.16 -2.12
N SER A 141 -6.89 12.10 -2.68
CA SER A 141 -8.06 12.81 -2.16
C SER A 141 -9.04 11.85 -1.50
N ASN A 142 -9.46 12.14 -0.28
CA ASN A 142 -10.45 11.33 0.41
C ASN A 142 -11.82 11.48 -0.26
N LEU A 143 -12.39 10.37 -0.70
CA LEU A 143 -13.73 10.32 -1.29
C LEU A 143 -14.79 9.98 -0.24
N GLY A 144 -14.42 9.21 0.78
CA GLY A 144 -15.32 8.78 1.84
C GLY A 144 -14.60 8.27 3.09
N PRO A 145 -15.33 7.65 4.03
CA PRO A 145 -14.76 7.18 5.31
C PRO A 145 -13.67 6.12 5.16
N SER A 146 -13.73 5.34 4.08
CA SER A 146 -12.81 4.22 3.85
C SER A 146 -12.40 4.11 2.38
N CYS A 147 -12.48 5.21 1.64
CA CYS A 147 -12.01 5.26 0.26
C CYS A 147 -11.38 6.60 -0.08
N MET A 148 -10.41 6.55 -0.98
CA MET A 148 -9.74 7.70 -1.55
C MET A 148 -9.51 7.48 -3.04
N VAL A 149 -9.26 8.57 -3.76
CA VAL A 149 -8.95 8.55 -5.18
C VAL A 149 -7.59 9.19 -5.44
N LEU A 150 -6.87 8.68 -6.43
CA LEU A 150 -5.63 9.29 -6.91
C LEU A 150 -5.95 10.20 -8.10
N LEU A 151 -5.86 11.51 -7.88
CA LEU A 151 -6.19 12.53 -8.88
C LEU A 151 -4.93 13.04 -9.58
N PRO A 152 -4.95 13.21 -10.92
CA PRO A 152 -3.94 13.98 -11.63
C PRO A 152 -4.05 15.49 -11.29
N PRO A 153 -3.05 16.32 -11.66
CA PRO A 153 -3.16 17.77 -11.48
C PRO A 153 -4.27 18.35 -12.38
N ALA A 154 -4.83 19.50 -12.00
CA ALA A 154 -5.95 20.12 -12.72
C ALA A 154 -5.57 20.57 -14.14
N GLU A 155 -4.29 20.80 -14.38
CA GLU A 155 -3.72 21.20 -15.67
C GLU A 155 -3.39 19.99 -16.57
N ALA A 156 -3.60 18.75 -16.09
CA ALA A 156 -3.38 17.55 -16.90
C ALA A 156 -4.38 17.47 -18.07
N PRO A 157 -3.98 16.93 -19.23
CA PRO A 157 -4.90 16.71 -20.36
C PRO A 157 -6.09 15.81 -20.00
N ASP A 158 -5.87 14.85 -19.10
CA ASP A 158 -6.91 14.01 -18.52
C ASP A 158 -6.95 14.24 -17.01
N THR A 159 -8.06 14.80 -16.52
CA THR A 159 -8.27 15.12 -15.11
C THR A 159 -9.02 14.02 -14.36
N ARG A 160 -9.37 12.91 -15.03
CA ARG A 160 -10.12 11.82 -14.41
C ARG A 160 -9.26 11.11 -13.34
N PRO A 161 -9.87 10.62 -12.25
CA PRO A 161 -9.15 9.85 -11.25
C PRO A 161 -8.49 8.61 -11.86
N VAL A 162 -7.24 8.36 -11.49
CA VAL A 162 -6.44 7.24 -12.02
C VAL A 162 -6.73 5.95 -11.25
N TYR A 163 -6.89 6.06 -9.93
CA TYR A 163 -7.22 4.92 -9.07
C TYR A 163 -8.29 5.28 -8.05
N HIS A 164 -9.14 4.31 -7.77
CA HIS A 164 -10.04 4.24 -6.64
C HIS A 164 -9.46 3.24 -5.64
N ILE A 165 -9.16 3.71 -4.44
CA ILE A 165 -8.51 2.94 -3.38
C ILE A 165 -9.50 2.82 -2.23
N ALA A 166 -9.96 1.60 -1.98
CA ALA A 166 -10.89 1.30 -0.91
C ALA A 166 -10.20 0.48 0.18
N VAL A 167 -10.58 0.72 1.43
CA VAL A 167 -10.15 -0.04 2.59
C VAL A 167 -11.39 -0.65 3.24
N SER A 168 -11.36 -1.95 3.45
CA SER A 168 -12.42 -2.68 4.16
C SER A 168 -11.85 -3.42 5.36
N SER A 169 -12.65 -3.61 6.41
CA SER A 169 -12.24 -4.36 7.59
C SER A 169 -12.65 -5.83 7.46
N ASN A 170 -11.74 -6.75 7.80
CA ASN A 170 -12.06 -8.17 7.84
C ASN A 170 -12.85 -8.49 9.12
N CYS A 171 -14.15 -8.75 9.01
CA CYS A 171 -15.03 -8.99 10.16
C CYS A 171 -14.65 -10.21 11.02
N PHE A 172 -13.90 -11.17 10.45
CA PHE A 172 -13.44 -12.37 11.17
C PHE A 172 -12.06 -12.17 11.81
N ILE A 173 -11.37 -11.10 11.45
CA ILE A 173 -10.03 -10.78 11.91
C ILE A 173 -10.02 -9.33 12.35
N PRO A 174 -10.40 -9.05 13.61
CA PRO A 174 -10.27 -7.72 14.18
C PRO A 174 -8.84 -7.22 13.95
N PHE A 175 -8.70 -5.95 13.55
CA PHE A 175 -7.44 -5.30 13.19
C PHE A 175 -6.83 -5.67 11.84
N SER A 176 -7.45 -6.55 11.05
CA SER A 176 -7.08 -6.78 9.66
C SER A 176 -7.92 -5.93 8.71
N HIS A 177 -7.23 -5.30 7.76
CA HIS A 177 -7.80 -4.44 6.74
C HIS A 177 -7.35 -4.93 5.37
N ILE A 178 -8.29 -4.94 4.43
CA ILE A 178 -8.06 -5.28 3.04
C ILE A 178 -8.11 -3.96 2.26
N THR A 179 -7.00 -3.61 1.63
CA THR A 179 -6.94 -2.44 0.74
C THR A 179 -7.05 -2.94 -0.69
N THR A 180 -8.09 -2.49 -1.39
CA THR A 180 -8.36 -2.84 -2.80
C THR A 180 -8.07 -1.64 -3.69
N ILE A 181 -7.37 -1.86 -4.80
CA ILE A 181 -6.97 -0.84 -5.76
C ILE A 181 -7.62 -1.14 -7.09
N VAL A 182 -8.40 -0.19 -7.59
CA VAL A 182 -9.18 -0.28 -8.82
C VAL A 182 -8.79 0.87 -9.73
N ARG A 183 -8.70 0.64 -11.04
CA ARG A 183 -8.46 1.73 -12.02
C ARG A 183 -9.69 2.62 -12.15
N GLY A 184 -9.46 3.92 -12.34
CA GLY A 184 -10.52 4.92 -12.49
C GLY A 184 -10.98 5.54 -11.18
N GLY A 185 -12.11 6.26 -11.21
CA GLY A 185 -12.68 6.94 -10.05
C GLY A 185 -13.81 6.21 -9.34
N SER A 186 -14.17 5.02 -9.80
CA SER A 186 -15.29 4.22 -9.30
C SER A 186 -14.80 2.87 -8.76
N PRO A 187 -15.47 2.27 -7.76
CA PRO A 187 -15.25 0.87 -7.38
C PRO A 187 -15.52 -0.14 -8.51
N ASP A 188 -16.28 0.22 -9.54
CA ASP A 188 -16.67 -0.68 -10.64
C ASP A 188 -15.61 -0.83 -11.74
N GLY A 189 -14.43 -0.22 -11.58
CA GLY A 189 -13.35 -0.29 -12.57
C GLY A 189 -12.61 -1.62 -12.59
N GLU A 190 -11.55 -1.68 -13.39
CA GLU A 190 -10.65 -2.85 -13.45
C GLU A 190 -9.87 -2.99 -12.13
N VAL A 191 -9.99 -4.15 -11.48
CA VAL A 191 -9.25 -4.45 -10.25
C VAL A 191 -7.77 -4.66 -10.58
N VAL A 192 -6.91 -3.80 -10.04
CA VAL A 192 -5.45 -3.95 -10.14
C VAL A 192 -4.97 -5.02 -9.15
N GLY A 193 -5.60 -5.05 -7.98
CA GLY A 193 -5.40 -6.08 -6.96
C GLY A 193 -5.81 -5.59 -5.56
N ASP A 194 -5.43 -6.37 -4.56
CA ASP A 194 -5.64 -6.04 -3.15
C ASP A 194 -4.49 -6.53 -2.27
N PHE A 195 -4.47 -6.07 -1.03
CA PHE A 195 -3.59 -6.64 -0.02
C PHE A 195 -4.24 -6.58 1.35
N GLU A 196 -3.98 -7.61 2.16
CA GLU A 196 -4.43 -7.70 3.53
C GLU A 196 -3.30 -7.34 4.49
N MET A 197 -3.53 -6.33 5.34
CA MET A 197 -2.61 -5.91 6.40
C MET A 197 -3.33 -5.77 7.73
N GLY A 198 -2.65 -6.13 8.80
CA GLY A 198 -3.15 -5.91 10.14
C GLY A 198 -2.12 -6.26 11.19
N ASN A 199 -2.35 -5.79 12.41
CA ASN A 199 -1.63 -6.28 13.58
C ASN A 199 -2.20 -7.65 13.95
N LEU A 200 -1.87 -8.65 13.13
CA LEU A 200 -2.21 -10.03 13.44
C LEU A 200 -1.44 -10.37 14.72
N VAL A 201 -2.16 -10.41 15.85
CA VAL A 201 -1.67 -11.07 17.07
C VAL A 201 -1.05 -12.37 16.60
N LYS A 202 0.20 -12.62 17.01
CA LYS A 202 1.09 -13.74 16.62
C LYS A 202 0.51 -15.11 17.01
N THR A 203 -0.75 -15.34 16.67
CA THR A 203 -1.42 -16.61 16.70
C THR A 203 -0.78 -17.39 15.56
N SER A 204 -0.04 -18.42 15.94
CA SER A 204 0.86 -19.25 15.11
C SER A 204 0.18 -19.96 13.94
N LEU A 205 -1.09 -19.66 13.64
CA LEU A 205 -1.95 -20.38 12.71
C LEU A 205 -2.21 -19.64 11.39
N ARG A 206 -1.91 -18.34 11.29
CA ARG A 206 -2.27 -17.57 10.09
C ARG A 206 -1.08 -17.37 9.15
N LYS A 207 -1.35 -17.62 7.85
CA LYS A 207 -0.55 -17.10 6.74
C LYS A 207 -0.35 -15.60 7.02
N GLY A 208 0.89 -15.13 7.00
CA GLY A 208 1.19 -13.70 7.18
C GLY A 208 0.50 -12.83 6.12
N PRO A 209 0.67 -11.49 6.18
CA PRO A 209 0.01 -10.57 5.24
C PRO A 209 0.25 -10.98 3.78
N THR A 210 -0.80 -10.91 2.98
CA THR A 210 -0.83 -11.35 1.58
C THR A 210 -1.09 -10.16 0.65
N ILE A 211 -0.66 -10.30 -0.59
CA ILE A 211 -0.86 -9.34 -1.68
C ILE A 211 -1.39 -10.13 -2.86
N TYR A 212 -2.54 -9.73 -3.38
CA TYR A 212 -3.09 -10.22 -4.63
C TYR A 212 -2.87 -9.16 -5.70
N ILE A 213 -2.05 -9.47 -6.71
CA ILE A 213 -1.76 -8.55 -7.81
C ILE A 213 -1.65 -9.37 -9.09
N ARG A 214 -2.32 -8.91 -10.16
CA ARG A 214 -2.33 -9.61 -11.47
C ARG A 214 -2.73 -11.08 -11.35
N GLU A 215 -3.86 -11.30 -10.71
CA GLU A 215 -4.48 -12.62 -10.52
C GLU A 215 -3.70 -13.61 -9.65
N GLN A 216 -2.55 -13.21 -9.10
CA GLN A 216 -1.69 -14.09 -8.31
C GLN A 216 -1.53 -13.58 -6.88
N GLU A 217 -1.67 -14.51 -5.93
CA GLU A 217 -1.45 -14.26 -4.51
C GLU A 217 0.03 -14.48 -4.15
N TYR A 218 0.61 -13.52 -3.44
CA TYR A 218 1.96 -13.53 -2.91
C TYR A 218 1.96 -13.26 -1.41
N LYS A 219 2.95 -13.82 -0.70
CA LYS A 219 3.22 -13.38 0.66
C LYS A 219 3.91 -12.02 0.62
N MET A 220 3.46 -11.11 1.46
CA MET A 220 4.07 -9.79 1.55
C MET A 220 5.55 -9.82 1.95
N SER A 221 5.99 -10.85 2.69
CA SER A 221 7.40 -11.08 3.03
C SER A 221 8.29 -11.32 1.82
N ASP A 222 7.71 -11.79 0.71
CA ASP A 222 8.44 -12.19 -0.48
C ASP A 222 8.61 -11.00 -1.44
N LEU A 223 7.65 -10.06 -1.41
CA LEU A 223 7.66 -8.85 -2.23
C LEU A 223 8.32 -7.65 -1.51
N ILE A 224 8.25 -7.56 -0.18
CA ILE A 224 8.74 -6.39 0.57
C ILE A 224 9.81 -6.77 1.59
N HIS A 225 10.96 -6.12 1.47
CA HIS A 225 12.06 -6.25 2.42
C HIS A 225 12.47 -4.91 3.03
N THR A 226 12.81 -4.93 4.31
CA THR A 226 13.36 -3.77 5.02
C THR A 226 14.86 -3.91 5.21
N PHE A 227 15.62 -2.85 4.95
CA PHE A 227 17.05 -2.77 5.20
C PHE A 227 17.37 -1.64 6.18
N GLY A 228 18.34 -1.86 7.06
CA GLY A 228 18.90 -0.81 7.93
C GLY A 228 17.91 -0.16 8.89
N GLY A 229 17.09 -0.95 9.60
CA GLY A 229 16.24 -0.44 10.67
C GLY A 229 15.04 0.41 10.19
N SER A 230 14.38 -0.01 9.11
CA SER A 230 13.16 0.62 8.54
C SER A 230 13.37 1.85 7.65
N LYS A 231 14.62 2.28 7.39
CA LYS A 231 14.89 3.46 6.56
C LYS A 231 14.82 3.18 5.07
N ARG A 232 15.03 1.93 4.67
CA ARG A 232 15.05 1.52 3.27
C ARG A 232 14.11 0.36 3.08
N TRP A 233 13.20 0.49 2.13
CA TRP A 233 12.25 -0.54 1.75
C TRP A 233 12.51 -0.95 0.32
N MET A 234 12.59 -2.25 0.06
CA MET A 234 12.76 -2.79 -1.27
C MET A 234 11.50 -3.52 -1.67
N TRP A 235 10.92 -3.07 -2.78
CA TRP A 235 9.85 -3.77 -3.47
C TRP A 235 10.48 -4.67 -4.54
N LYS A 236 10.18 -5.96 -4.47
CA LYS A 236 10.49 -6.94 -5.51
C LYS A 236 9.19 -7.19 -6.26
N PRO A 237 9.09 -6.75 -7.52
CA PRO A 237 7.97 -7.13 -8.36
C PRO A 237 7.83 -8.66 -8.42
N PRO A 238 6.61 -9.18 -8.61
CA PRO A 238 6.34 -10.60 -8.83
C PRO A 238 7.33 -11.31 -9.76
N GLN A 239 7.61 -12.60 -9.51
CA GLN A 239 8.68 -13.35 -10.19
C GLN A 239 8.54 -13.40 -11.72
N GLU A 240 7.31 -13.50 -12.23
CA GLU A 240 7.03 -13.47 -13.68
C GLU A 240 7.53 -12.18 -14.32
N GLU A 241 7.41 -11.06 -13.62
CA GLU A 241 7.89 -9.77 -14.09
C GLU A 241 9.41 -9.65 -14.03
N GLN A 242 10.05 -10.33 -13.08
CA GLN A 242 11.51 -10.39 -13.03
C GLN A 242 12.08 -11.13 -14.24
N ALA A 243 11.37 -12.14 -14.76
CA ALA A 243 11.75 -12.82 -16.00
C ALA A 243 11.67 -11.88 -17.22
N LEU A 244 10.78 -10.88 -17.17
CA LEU A 244 10.70 -9.79 -18.16
C LEU A 244 11.71 -8.66 -17.90
N GLY A 245 12.66 -8.85 -16.98
CA GLY A 245 13.69 -7.87 -16.64
C GLY A 245 13.19 -6.71 -15.77
N LYS A 246 12.01 -6.82 -15.15
CA LYS A 246 11.55 -5.77 -14.23
C LYS A 246 12.47 -5.70 -13.01
N GLN A 247 12.90 -4.48 -12.69
CA GLN A 247 13.86 -4.23 -11.65
C GLN A 247 13.18 -4.02 -10.30
N LYS A 248 13.92 -4.23 -9.22
CA LYS A 248 13.43 -3.99 -7.86
C LYS A 248 13.37 -2.49 -7.62
N PHE A 249 12.41 -2.04 -6.82
CA PHE A 249 12.31 -0.64 -6.43
C PHE A 249 12.85 -0.47 -5.03
N GLU A 250 13.41 0.70 -4.79
CA GLU A 250 13.93 1.11 -3.51
C GLU A 250 13.27 2.41 -3.08
N TRP A 251 12.55 2.36 -1.97
CA TRP A 251 12.02 3.52 -1.26
C TRP A 251 12.97 3.89 -0.13
N VAL A 252 13.48 5.12 -0.15
CA VAL A 252 14.43 5.62 0.84
C VAL A 252 13.73 6.65 1.72
N PHE A 253 13.48 6.29 2.97
CA PHE A 253 12.82 7.18 3.92
C PHE A 253 13.86 8.08 4.60
N PRO A 254 13.66 9.41 4.51
CA PRO A 254 14.53 10.36 5.18
C PRO A 254 14.44 10.22 6.69
N ARG A 255 15.45 10.77 7.39
CA ARG A 255 15.46 10.78 8.87
C ARG A 255 14.46 11.80 9.43
N THR A 256 14.23 12.87 8.68
CA THR A 256 13.33 13.96 9.07
C THR A 256 11.91 13.63 8.64
N SER A 257 10.96 13.79 9.55
CA SER A 257 9.53 13.69 9.23
C SER A 257 9.13 14.80 8.25
N GLY A 258 8.42 14.46 7.18
CA GLY A 258 7.84 15.41 6.23
C GLY A 258 8.69 15.65 4.98
N GLU A 259 9.92 15.14 4.94
CA GLU A 259 10.71 15.12 3.71
C GLU A 259 10.13 14.14 2.69
N ALA A 260 10.30 14.46 1.42
CA ALA A 260 9.84 13.62 0.32
C ALA A 260 10.64 12.31 0.24
N ILE A 261 9.95 11.22 -0.06
CA ILE A 261 10.45 9.86 -0.05
C ILE A 261 10.63 9.41 -1.52
N PRO A 262 11.88 9.35 -2.03
CA PRO A 262 12.14 8.91 -3.39
C PRO A 262 11.98 7.39 -3.54
N CYS A 263 11.41 6.99 -4.68
CA CYS A 263 11.36 5.64 -5.21
C CYS A 263 12.25 5.55 -6.45
N LYS A 264 13.24 4.67 -6.44
CA LYS A 264 14.18 4.48 -7.55
C LYS A 264 14.36 3.01 -7.90
N LEU A 265 14.87 2.72 -9.09
CA LEU A 265 15.34 1.37 -9.42
C LEU A 265 16.55 1.03 -8.53
N SER A 266 16.60 -0.21 -8.06
CA SER A 266 17.68 -0.68 -7.18
C SER A 266 18.98 -1.02 -7.93
N LEU A 267 18.91 -1.16 -9.25
CA LEU A 267 20.04 -1.53 -10.09
C LEU A 267 20.50 -0.32 -10.91
N PRO A 268 21.81 -0.21 -11.21
CA PRO A 268 22.32 0.81 -12.11
C PRO A 268 21.74 0.68 -13.53
N PRO A 269 21.45 1.79 -14.23
CA PRO A 269 21.46 3.16 -13.69
C PRO A 269 20.30 3.37 -12.70
N TYR A 270 20.59 4.01 -11.56
CA TYR A 270 19.59 4.27 -10.52
C TYR A 270 18.57 5.32 -10.98
N THR A 271 17.56 4.90 -11.75
CA THR A 271 16.53 5.79 -12.28
C THR A 271 15.50 6.13 -11.21
N LEU A 272 15.23 7.42 -11.00
CA LEU A 272 14.13 7.89 -10.17
C LEU A 272 12.79 7.61 -10.88
N LEU A 273 11.90 6.92 -10.19
CA LEU A 273 10.58 6.53 -10.71
C LEU A 273 9.48 7.42 -10.16
N ALA A 274 9.53 7.70 -8.86
CA ALA A 274 8.55 8.53 -8.19
C ALA A 274 9.12 9.17 -6.93
N THR A 275 8.41 10.17 -6.42
CA THR A 275 8.68 10.84 -5.16
C THR A 275 7.36 11.00 -4.41
N TYR A 276 7.27 10.46 -3.20
CA TYR A 276 6.09 10.57 -2.35
C TYR A 276 6.31 11.63 -1.26
N SER A 277 5.40 12.58 -1.16
CA SER A 277 5.43 13.61 -0.13
C SER A 277 4.31 13.36 0.87
N PRO A 278 4.61 12.78 2.06
CA PRO A 278 3.61 12.53 3.08
C PRO A 278 3.12 13.84 3.67
N HIS A 279 1.85 13.90 4.06
CA HIS A 279 1.35 14.99 4.88
C HIS A 279 1.27 14.56 6.34
N LEU A 280 2.07 15.19 7.19
CA LEU A 280 2.17 14.87 8.61
C LEU A 280 1.58 15.95 9.51
N ASP A 281 1.06 17.04 8.94
CA ASP A 281 0.50 18.11 9.75
C ASP A 281 -0.78 17.64 10.44
N LEU A 282 -0.88 17.99 11.71
CA LEU A 282 -2.11 17.79 12.47
C LEU A 282 -3.22 18.59 11.81
N ARG A 283 -4.41 17.99 11.72
CA ARG A 283 -5.60 18.69 11.21
C ARG A 283 -5.85 19.94 12.05
N GLN A 284 -5.78 21.10 11.43
CA GLN A 284 -6.09 22.38 12.07
C GLN A 284 -7.49 22.82 11.65
N ARG A 285 -8.35 23.14 12.63
CA ARG A 285 -9.70 23.63 12.36
C ARG A 285 -9.63 24.92 11.56
N GLY A 286 -10.34 24.99 10.43
CA GLY A 286 -10.39 26.17 9.56
C GLY A 286 -9.27 26.26 8.52
N ARG A 287 -8.31 25.32 8.51
CA ARG A 287 -7.36 25.18 7.39
C ARG A 287 -7.75 23.98 6.53
N PRO A 288 -7.70 24.10 5.19
CA PRO A 288 -7.85 22.94 4.34
C PRO A 288 -6.74 21.94 4.66
N ALA A 289 -7.11 20.66 4.82
CA ALA A 289 -6.12 19.61 4.99
C ALA A 289 -5.26 19.55 3.73
N GLN A 290 -3.93 19.57 3.86
CA GLN A 290 -3.12 19.26 2.70
C GLN A 290 -3.19 17.76 2.47
N LEU A 291 -3.14 17.38 1.20
CA LEU A 291 -3.30 16.00 0.80
C LEU A 291 -1.91 15.41 0.48
N PRO A 292 -1.65 14.13 0.79
CA PRO A 292 -0.45 13.46 0.36
C PRO A 292 -0.32 13.52 -1.17
N THR A 293 0.91 13.64 -1.67
CA THR A 293 1.15 13.74 -3.12
C THR A 293 2.17 12.72 -3.58
N LEU A 294 1.99 12.22 -4.80
CA LEU A 294 2.88 11.29 -5.46
C LEU A 294 3.27 11.88 -6.80
N GLU A 295 4.53 12.27 -6.95
CA GLU A 295 5.08 12.73 -8.21
C GLU A 295 5.72 11.55 -8.94
N VAL A 296 5.25 11.22 -10.15
CA VAL A 296 5.76 10.09 -10.93
C VAL A 296 6.51 10.64 -12.14
N THR A 297 7.76 10.18 -12.32
CA THR A 297 8.58 10.58 -13.47
C THR A 297 8.09 9.88 -14.75
N PRO A 298 8.48 10.35 -15.95
CA PRO A 298 8.18 9.63 -17.21
C PRO A 298 8.57 8.15 -17.17
N ALA A 299 9.73 7.84 -16.59
CA ALA A 299 10.21 6.46 -16.44
C ALA A 299 9.41 5.62 -15.43
N GLY A 300 8.74 6.26 -14.46
CA GLY A 300 7.92 5.61 -13.45
C GLY A 300 6.53 5.22 -13.94
N HIS A 301 5.98 5.88 -14.96
CA HIS A 301 4.61 5.63 -15.43
C HIS A 301 4.39 4.20 -15.96
N LYS A 302 5.43 3.54 -16.47
CA LYS A 302 5.37 2.11 -16.85
C LYS A 302 5.30 1.14 -15.66
N TYR A 303 5.52 1.63 -14.44
CA TYR A 303 5.47 0.87 -13.19
C TYR A 303 4.44 1.46 -12.23
N PHE A 304 3.44 2.19 -12.76
CA PHE A 304 2.58 3.01 -11.91
C PHE A 304 1.78 2.15 -10.92
N ASP A 305 1.25 1.01 -11.36
CA ASP A 305 0.54 0.06 -10.49
C ASP A 305 1.44 -0.37 -9.33
N GLU A 306 2.66 -0.80 -9.62
CA GLU A 306 3.60 -1.32 -8.63
C GLU A 306 4.13 -0.22 -7.69
N ILE A 307 4.26 1.02 -8.18
CA ILE A 307 4.60 2.19 -7.36
C ILE A 307 3.47 2.45 -6.35
N VAL A 308 2.20 2.48 -6.79
CA VAL A 308 1.06 2.72 -5.91
C VAL A 308 0.92 1.60 -4.89
N PHE A 309 0.99 0.34 -5.31
CA PHE A 309 0.96 -0.82 -4.40
C PHE A 309 2.05 -0.75 -3.35
N SER A 310 3.31 -0.63 -3.79
CA SER A 310 4.45 -0.64 -2.87
C SER A 310 4.39 0.53 -1.89
N LEU A 311 3.99 1.72 -2.36
CA LEU A 311 3.81 2.91 -1.52
C LEU A 311 2.78 2.68 -0.41
N LEU A 312 1.56 2.24 -0.76
CA LEU A 312 0.48 2.07 0.21
C LEU A 312 0.80 1.01 1.26
N ILE A 313 1.43 -0.09 0.85
CA ILE A 313 1.85 -1.14 1.77
C ILE A 313 2.94 -0.62 2.72
N ILE A 314 3.94 0.07 2.20
CA ILE A 314 5.04 0.61 3.02
C ILE A 314 4.51 1.65 4.00
N GLU A 315 3.63 2.57 3.58
CA GLU A 315 3.01 3.55 4.46
C GLU A 315 2.18 2.87 5.57
N GLY A 316 1.41 1.83 5.24
CA GLY A 316 0.68 1.06 6.25
C GLY A 316 1.61 0.39 7.27
N LYS A 317 2.71 -0.22 6.82
CA LYS A 317 3.69 -0.86 7.71
C LYS A 317 4.50 0.14 8.54
N ARG A 318 4.73 1.35 8.02
CA ARG A 318 5.44 2.42 8.73
C ARG A 318 4.67 2.84 9.97
N HIS A 319 3.36 3.08 9.84
CA HIS A 319 2.52 3.51 10.96
C HIS A 319 2.34 2.42 12.02
N GLN A 320 2.25 1.14 11.62
CA GLN A 320 2.17 0.03 12.58
C GLN A 320 3.41 -0.15 13.48
N ARG A 321 4.58 0.37 13.08
CA ARG A 321 5.82 0.26 13.86
C ARG A 321 6.00 1.38 14.88
N THR A 322 5.32 2.51 14.70
CA THR A 322 5.47 3.68 15.57
C THR A 322 4.73 3.53 16.90
N ASP A 323 3.80 2.58 16.99
CA ASP A 323 2.97 2.32 18.17
C ASP A 323 3.57 1.27 19.14
N LEU A 324 4.88 0.98 19.05
CA LEU A 324 5.63 0.09 19.95
C LEU A 324 6.79 0.85 20.61
#